data_AF-A0A6S6TDV2-F1
#
_entry.id   AF-A0A6S6TDV2-F1
#
_cell.length_a   1.000
_cell.length_b   1.000
_cell.length_c   1.000
_cell.angle_alpha   90.00
_cell.angle_beta   90.00
_cell.angle_gamma   90.00
#
_symmetry.space_group_name_H-M   'P 1'
#
loop_
_entity.id
_entity.type
_entity.pdbx_description
1 polymer ?
#
loop_
_entity_poly.entity_id
_entity_poly.type
_entity_poly.pdbx_seq_one_letter_code
_entity_poly.pdbx_strand_id
1 'polypeptide(L)' 'MAKIVKKKVVKKVAKKATKKAVAKKVIEKKNRKAVAKKVTKVVMKKKPTTKKVAKKVAKKALKKAS' A
#
# COMPACT_ATOMS: atom_id res chain seq x y z
N MET A 1 -4.05 14.72 -19.69
CA MET A 1 -3.78 14.70 -18.23
C MET A 1 -3.72 13.26 -17.71
N ALA A 2 -2.62 12.87 -17.05
CA ALA A 2 -2.56 11.57 -16.39
C ALA A 2 -3.56 11.54 -15.22
N LYS A 3 -4.64 10.75 -15.34
CA LYS A 3 -5.60 10.57 -14.26
C LYS A 3 -4.89 9.93 -13.08
N ILE A 4 -4.71 10.69 -11.99
CA ILE A 4 -4.18 10.17 -10.73
C ILE A 4 -5.06 9.00 -10.29
N VAL A 5 -4.43 7.92 -9.84
CA VAL A 5 -5.14 6.74 -9.37
C VAL A 5 -6.03 7.12 -8.18
N LYS A 6 -7.34 6.88 -8.32
CA LYS A 6 -8.33 7.17 -7.27
C LYS A 6 -7.92 6.55 -5.93
N LYS A 7 -8.18 7.26 -4.83
CA LYS A 7 -7.92 6.81 -3.44
C LYS A 7 -8.47 5.42 -3.13
N LYS A 8 -9.63 5.07 -3.70
CA LYS A 8 -10.27 3.74 -3.55
C LYS A 8 -9.39 2.61 -4.09
N VAL A 9 -8.69 2.84 -5.20
CA VAL A 9 -7.78 1.87 -5.81
C VAL A 9 -6.51 1.74 -4.97
N VAL A 10 -5.96 2.85 -4.48
CA VAL A 10 -4.80 2.83 -3.55
C VAL A 10 -5.12 2.05 -2.29
N LYS A 11 -6.28 2.26 -1.67
CA LYS A 11 -6.76 1.47 -0.52
C LYS A 11 -6.85 -0.04 -0.84
N LYS A 12 -7.37 -0.42 -2.02
CA LYS A 12 -7.43 -1.83 -2.44
C LYS A 12 -6.03 -2.44 -2.59
N VAL A 13 -5.08 -1.70 -3.18
CA VAL A 13 -3.68 -2.14 -3.33
C VAL A 13 -3.01 -2.30 -1.97
N ALA A 14 -3.11 -1.30 -1.09
CA ALA A 14 -2.55 -1.35 0.26
C ALA A 14 -3.11 -2.53 1.05
N LYS A 15 -4.44 -2.74 1.05
CA LYS A 15 -5.08 -3.89 1.72
C LYS A 15 -4.61 -5.24 1.19
N LYS A 16 -4.52 -5.42 -0.14
CA LYS A 16 -4.05 -6.68 -0.72
C LYS A 16 -2.58 -6.94 -0.37
N ALA A 17 -1.75 -5.90 -0.41
CA ALA A 17 -0.34 -6.01 -0.12
C ALA A 17 -0.08 -6.28 1.38
N THR A 18 -0.83 -5.63 2.28
CA THR A 18 -0.73 -5.87 3.73
C THR A 18 -1.22 -7.25 4.11
N LYS A 19 -2.32 -7.75 3.53
CA LYS A 19 -2.78 -9.14 3.73
C LYS A 19 -1.69 -10.15 3.32
N LYS A 20 -1.04 -9.94 2.18
CA LYS A 20 0.06 -10.80 1.73
C LYS A 20 1.28 -10.73 2.66
N ALA A 21 1.60 -9.55 3.18
CA ALA A 21 2.70 -9.40 4.15
C ALA A 21 2.41 -10.09 5.49
N VAL A 22 1.17 -10.01 5.98
CA VAL A 22 0.72 -10.76 7.18
C VAL A 22 0.80 -12.27 6.95
N ALA A 23 0.36 -12.76 5.78
CA ALA A 23 0.45 -14.17 5.44
C ALA A 23 1.91 -14.67 5.37
N LYS A 24 2.82 -13.82 4.91
CA LYS A 24 4.28 -14.10 4.88
C LYS A 24 4.98 -13.86 6.22
N LYS A 25 4.23 -13.60 7.31
CA LYS A 25 4.76 -13.27 8.65
C LYS A 25 5.69 -12.03 8.68
N VAL A 26 5.66 -11.19 7.65
CA VAL A 26 6.44 -9.95 7.55
C VAL A 26 5.85 -8.84 8.44
N ILE A 27 4.55 -8.91 8.73
CA ILE A 27 3.84 -7.97 9.61
C ILE A 27 2.92 -8.76 10.53
N GLU A 28 2.93 -8.45 11.81
CA GLU A 28 2.01 -9.06 12.77
C GLU A 28 0.54 -8.70 12.49
N LYS A 29 -0.38 -9.63 12.78
CA LYS A 29 -1.82 -9.41 12.57
C LYS A 29 -2.36 -8.16 13.30
N LYS A 30 -1.85 -7.86 14.49
CA LYS A 30 -2.21 -6.66 15.28
C LYS A 30 -1.91 -5.36 14.53
N ASN A 31 -0.80 -5.33 13.80
CA ASN A 31 -0.31 -4.13 13.10
C ASN A 31 -0.94 -3.93 11.71
N ARG A 32 -1.72 -4.90 11.20
CA ARG A 32 -2.28 -4.87 9.83
C ARG A 32 -3.05 -3.59 9.49
N LYS A 33 -3.83 -3.05 10.43
CA LYS A 33 -4.65 -1.84 10.24
C LYS A 33 -3.76 -0.59 10.18
N ALA A 34 -2.81 -0.49 11.10
CA ALA A 34 -1.87 0.63 11.17
C ALA A 34 -0.98 0.68 9.92
N VAL A 35 -0.40 -0.47 9.52
CA VAL A 35 0.44 -0.52 8.32
C VAL A 35 -0.35 -0.25 7.05
N ALA A 36 -1.58 -0.75 6.93
CA ALA A 36 -2.43 -0.42 5.78
C ALA A 36 -2.73 1.09 5.68
N LYS A 37 -2.98 1.77 6.80
CA LYS A 37 -3.16 3.23 6.83
C LYS A 37 -1.87 3.96 6.42
N LYS A 38 -0.71 3.59 6.99
CA LYS A 38 0.60 4.17 6.66
C LYS A 38 0.92 4.00 5.16
N VAL A 39 0.83 2.78 4.64
CA VAL A 39 1.08 2.48 3.21
C VAL A 39 0.14 3.27 2.30
N THR A 40 -1.15 3.39 2.66
CA THR A 40 -2.11 4.19 1.87
C THR A 40 -1.70 5.67 1.83
N LYS A 41 -1.30 6.26 2.97
CA LYS A 41 -0.82 7.66 3.03
C LYS A 41 0.43 7.86 2.15
N VAL A 42 1.42 6.96 2.26
CA VAL A 42 2.67 7.03 1.48
C VAL A 42 2.39 6.93 -0.02
N VAL A 43 1.56 5.97 -0.44
CA VAL A 43 1.22 5.79 -1.86
C VAL A 43 0.43 6.99 -2.36
N MET A 44 -0.48 7.58 -1.57
CA MET A 44 -1.21 8.79 -1.98
C MET A 44 -0.28 10.01 -2.11
N LYS A 45 0.68 10.21 -1.21
CA LYS A 45 1.67 11.31 -1.31
C LYS A 45 2.47 11.25 -2.62
N LYS A 46 2.76 10.04 -3.11
CA LYS A 46 3.46 9.82 -4.39
C LYS A 46 2.60 10.03 -5.64
N LYS A 47 1.32 10.38 -5.51
CA LYS A 47 0.38 10.66 -6.62
C LYS A 47 0.54 9.72 -7.83
N PRO A 48 0.40 8.38 -7.64
CA PRO A 48 0.63 7.43 -8.71
C PRO A 48 -0.35 7.66 -9.85
N THR A 49 0.18 7.69 -11.07
CA THR A 49 -0.59 7.83 -12.30
C THR A 49 -1.15 6.49 -12.78
N THR A 50 -0.55 5.37 -12.35
CA THR A 50 -1.01 4.02 -12.72
C THR A 50 -1.06 3.04 -11.54
N LYS A 51 -1.87 1.98 -11.68
CA LYS A 51 -1.99 0.89 -10.71
C LYS A 51 -0.67 0.13 -10.52
N LYS A 52 0.16 0.04 -11.58
CA LYS A 52 1.49 -0.59 -11.53
C LYS A 52 2.43 0.22 -10.62
N VAL A 53 2.45 1.55 -10.77
CA VAL A 53 3.24 2.45 -9.89
C VAL A 53 2.74 2.34 -8.44
N ALA A 54 1.42 2.37 -8.21
CA ALA A 54 0.87 2.21 -6.87
C ALA A 54 1.28 0.88 -6.21
N LYS A 55 1.33 -0.23 -6.95
CA LYS A 55 1.82 -1.53 -6.46
C LYS A 55 3.31 -1.49 -6.09
N LYS A 56 4.17 -0.89 -6.94
CA LYS A 56 5.62 -0.75 -6.67
C LYS A 56 5.86 0.08 -5.40
N VAL A 57 5.18 1.22 -5.26
CA VAL A 57 5.29 2.08 -4.08
C VAL A 57 4.77 1.38 -2.84
N ALA A 58 3.64 0.66 -2.92
CA ALA A 58 3.10 -0.09 -1.79
C ALA A 58 4.07 -1.19 -1.31
N LYS A 59 4.73 -1.93 -2.22
CA LYS A 59 5.77 -2.91 -1.85
C LYS A 59 6.96 -2.26 -1.14
N LYS A 60 7.47 -1.14 -1.65
CA LYS A 60 8.57 -0.38 -0.99
C LYS A 60 8.15 0.13 0.38
N ALA A 61 6.93 0.65 0.52
CA ALA A 61 6.40 1.12 1.80
C ALA A 61 6.21 -0.02 2.81
N LEU A 62 5.84 -1.23 2.37
CA LEU A 62 5.73 -2.40 3.23
C LEU A 62 7.09 -2.89 3.73
N LYS A 63 8.12 -2.92 2.86
CA LYS A 63 9.50 -3.25 3.27
C LYS A 63 10.09 -2.28 4.29
N LYS A 64 9.64 -1.01 4.30
CA LYS A 64 10.06 -0.01 5.29
C LYS A 64 9.23 -0.04 6.58
N ALA A 65 8.12 -0.79 6.59
CA ALA A 65 7.17 -0.84 7.69
C ALA A 65 7.11 -2.23 8.36
N SER A 66 7.88 -3.17 7.82
CA SER A 66 8.21 -4.47 8.40
C SER A 66 9.40 -4.34 9.33
#